data_AF-D6TXQ7-F1
#
_entry.id   AF-D6TXQ7-F1
#
_cell.length_a   1.000
_cell.length_b   1.000
_cell.length_c   1.000
_cell.angle_alpha   90.00
_cell.angle_beta   90.00
_cell.angle_gamma   90.00
#
_symmetry.space_group_name_H-M   'P 1'
#
loop_
_entity.id
_entity.type
_entity.pdbx_description
1 polymer ?
#
loop_
_entity_poly.entity_id
_entity_poly.type
_entity_poly.pdbx_seq_one_letter_code
_entity_poly.pdbx_strand_id
1 'polypeptide(L)'
;MQYLARGLSYCPGNKQSAGKRLSGKATQGNTYLRALLGEAAWAAARTKGSYLSAFYQRLARRRGKKKALVALEHKLLIIIYHVLRTKKPYQDLGADYFDHLEKNRLERHHIRRLEQLGYTVTLTPKEAA
;
A
#
# COMPACT_ATOMS: atom_id res chain seq x y z
N MET A 1 -17.92 3.79 12.81
CA MET A 1 -17.68 3.79 11.34
C MET A 1 -17.22 2.41 10.83
N GLN A 2 -17.88 1.30 11.18
CA GLN A 2 -17.51 -0.06 10.76
C GLN A 2 -18.60 -0.79 9.94
N TYR A 3 -19.73 -0.14 9.66
CA TYR A 3 -20.93 -0.83 9.14
C TYR A 3 -21.22 -0.65 7.64
N LEU A 4 -20.43 0.14 6.89
CA LEU A 4 -20.76 0.50 5.49
C LEU A 4 -19.78 -0.04 4.43
N ALA A 5 -18.94 -1.04 4.76
CA ALA A 5 -17.95 -1.59 3.82
C ALA A 5 -18.19 -3.07 3.45
N ARG A 6 -19.45 -3.55 3.53
CA ARG A 6 -19.79 -4.97 3.30
C ARG A 6 -20.06 -5.31 1.82
N GLY A 7 -20.00 -4.34 0.91
CA GLY A 7 -20.40 -4.49 -0.49
C GLY A 7 -19.30 -4.61 -1.54
N LEU A 8 -18.02 -4.70 -1.17
CA LEU A 8 -16.94 -4.83 -2.15
C LEU A 8 -16.10 -6.08 -1.86
N SER A 9 -15.79 -6.81 -2.94
CA SER A 9 -15.08 -8.10 -3.10
C SER A 9 -13.71 -8.24 -2.37
N TYR A 10 -13.35 -7.29 -1.52
CA TYR A 10 -12.01 -7.08 -1.00
C TYR A 10 -11.84 -7.29 0.50
N CYS A 11 -12.93 -7.42 1.25
CA CYS A 11 -12.81 -7.74 2.67
C CYS A 11 -12.59 -9.26 2.82
N PRO A 12 -11.47 -9.72 3.42
CA PRO A 12 -11.34 -11.12 3.82
C PRO A 12 -12.44 -11.41 4.84
N GLY A 13 -13.31 -12.39 4.55
CA GLY A 13 -14.37 -12.76 5.46
C GLY A 13 -13.77 -13.15 6.82
N ASN A 14 -14.30 -12.60 7.92
CA ASN A 14 -13.88 -12.98 9.27
C ASN A 14 -14.77 -14.13 9.78
N LYS A 15 -14.64 -15.31 9.18
CA LYS A 15 -15.33 -16.51 9.67
C LYS A 15 -14.57 -17.06 10.87
N GLN A 16 -15.04 -16.75 12.07
CA GLN A 16 -14.54 -17.29 13.34
C GLN A 16 -15.66 -18.11 14.01
N SER A 17 -15.33 -19.30 14.51
CA SER A 17 -16.20 -20.09 15.41
C SER A 17 -15.33 -20.66 16.53
N ALA A 18 -15.83 -20.64 17.77
CA ALA A 18 -15.15 -21.16 18.96
C ALA A 18 -13.66 -20.75 19.07
N GLY A 19 -13.37 -19.45 18.87
CA GLY A 19 -12.01 -18.91 18.98
C GLY A 19 -11.04 -19.28 17.85
N LYS A 20 -11.44 -20.13 16.90
CA LYS A 20 -10.61 -20.53 15.74
C LYS A 20 -11.01 -19.75 14.48
N ARG A 21 -10.02 -19.26 13.76
CA ARG A 21 -10.22 -18.59 12.47
C ARG A 21 -10.37 -19.64 11.37
N LEU A 22 -11.60 -19.83 10.89
CA LEU A 22 -11.97 -20.88 9.94
C LEU A 22 -11.63 -20.52 8.49
N SER A 23 -11.78 -19.25 8.11
CA SER A 23 -11.48 -18.80 6.74
C SER A 23 -11.23 -17.30 6.71
N GLY A 24 -10.24 -16.88 5.93
CA GLY A 24 -9.95 -15.48 5.58
C GLY A 24 -10.16 -15.20 4.09
N LYS A 25 -10.93 -16.05 3.38
CA LYS A 25 -11.17 -15.89 1.94
C LYS A 25 -11.88 -14.56 1.68
N ALA A 26 -11.37 -13.79 0.72
CA ALA A 26 -12.03 -12.59 0.22
C ALA A 26 -13.43 -12.95 -0.29
N THR A 27 -14.41 -12.13 0.08
CA THR A 27 -15.83 -12.29 -0.30
C THR A 27 -15.96 -12.35 -1.82
N GLN A 28 -16.81 -13.24 -2.36
CA GLN A 28 -17.06 -13.30 -3.80
C GLN A 28 -17.89 -12.10 -4.26
N GLY A 29 -17.24 -11.06 -4.77
CA GLY A 29 -17.88 -10.04 -5.61
C GLY A 29 -17.79 -10.43 -7.10
N ASN A 30 -18.22 -9.51 -7.98
CA ASN A 30 -18.25 -9.74 -9.43
C ASN A 30 -16.90 -10.25 -9.97
N THR A 31 -16.90 -11.48 -10.50
CA THR A 31 -15.72 -12.19 -10.99
C THR A 31 -15.06 -11.46 -12.16
N TYR A 32 -15.85 -10.83 -13.04
CA TYR A 32 -15.36 -10.04 -14.17
C TYR A 32 -14.62 -8.79 -13.70
N LEU A 33 -15.19 -8.07 -12.72
CA LEU A 33 -14.54 -6.89 -12.14
C LEU A 33 -13.22 -7.27 -11.49
N ARG A 34 -13.17 -8.43 -10.83
CA ARG A 34 -11.94 -8.93 -10.21
C ARG A 34 -10.89 -9.31 -11.25
N ALA A 35 -11.28 -9.94 -12.35
CA ALA A 35 -10.37 -10.27 -13.45
C ALA A 35 -9.79 -9.00 -14.09
N LEU A 36 -10.64 -8.04 -14.43
CA LEU A 36 -10.23 -6.74 -14.99
C LEU A 36 -9.31 -5.96 -14.03
N LEU A 37 -9.63 -5.93 -12.73
CA LEU A 37 -8.77 -5.32 -11.72
C LEU A 37 -7.42 -6.03 -11.61
N GLY A 38 -7.40 -7.36 -11.76
CA GLY A 38 -6.17 -8.15 -11.77
C GLY A 38 -5.28 -7.80 -12.96
N GLU A 39 -5.85 -7.69 -14.17
CA GLU A 39 -5.13 -7.27 -15.37
C GLU A 39 -4.61 -5.82 -15.25
N ALA A 40 -5.46 -4.90 -14.79
CA ALA A 40 -5.08 -3.51 -14.55
C ALA A 40 -3.99 -3.39 -13.48
N ALA A 41 -4.07 -4.17 -12.41
CA ALA A 41 -3.03 -4.26 -11.39
C ALA A 41 -1.72 -4.78 -11.97
N TRP A 42 -1.78 -5.78 -12.84
CA TRP A 42 -0.59 -6.33 -13.48
C TRP A 42 0.07 -5.34 -14.44
N ALA A 43 -0.72 -4.60 -15.21
CA ALA A 43 -0.23 -3.51 -16.06
C ALA A 43 0.40 -2.38 -15.22
N ALA A 44 -0.28 -1.94 -14.14
CA ALA A 44 0.23 -0.93 -13.23
C ALA A 44 1.53 -1.36 -12.54
N ALA A 45 1.65 -2.64 -12.18
CA ALA A 45 2.86 -3.19 -11.58
C ALA A 45 4.08 -3.15 -12.52
N ARG A 46 3.86 -3.20 -13.84
CA ARG A 46 4.91 -3.14 -14.88
C ARG A 46 5.24 -1.73 -15.34
N THR A 47 4.39 -0.76 -15.02
CA THR A 47 4.58 0.64 -15.39
C THR A 47 5.67 1.28 -14.52
N LYS A 48 6.89 1.38 -15.05
CA LYS A 48 8.05 1.94 -14.35
C LYS A 48 7.81 3.41 -13.97
N GLY A 49 8.37 3.83 -12.84
CA GLY A 49 8.29 5.22 -12.37
C GLY A 49 6.98 5.59 -11.66
N SER A 50 5.99 4.69 -11.61
CA SER A 50 4.73 4.93 -10.89
C SER A 50 4.82 4.55 -9.41
N TYR A 51 4.05 5.25 -8.56
CA TYR A 51 3.89 4.90 -7.15
C TYR A 51 3.41 3.45 -6.94
N LEU A 52 2.52 3.00 -7.83
CA LEU A 52 1.93 1.67 -7.79
C LEU A 52 2.97 0.57 -8.06
N SER A 53 3.88 0.80 -9.02
CA SER A 53 4.98 -0.12 -9.30
C SER A 53 5.95 -0.22 -8.13
N ALA A 54 6.33 0.90 -7.51
CA ALA A 54 7.20 0.93 -6.35
C ALA A 54 6.56 0.23 -5.13
N PHE A 55 5.24 0.45 -4.92
CA PHE A 55 4.48 -0.27 -3.90
C PHE A 55 4.49 -1.78 -4.13
N TYR A 56 4.25 -2.21 -5.37
CA TYR A 56 4.24 -3.63 -5.75
C TYR A 56 5.62 -4.27 -5.52
N GLN A 57 6.70 -3.66 -6.01
CA GLN A 57 8.05 -4.21 -5.87
C GLN A 57 8.46 -4.37 -4.40
N ARG A 58 8.21 -3.35 -3.58
CA ARG A 58 8.52 -3.38 -2.14
C ARG A 58 7.74 -4.45 -1.40
N LEU A 59 6.49 -4.68 -1.79
CA LEU A 59 5.65 -5.71 -1.16
C LEU A 59 5.95 -7.11 -1.69
N ALA A 60 6.25 -7.24 -2.98
CA ALA A 60 6.64 -8.49 -3.61
C ALA A 60 7.93 -9.04 -3.00
N ARG A 61 8.91 -8.16 -2.71
CA ARG A 61 10.15 -8.53 -2.02
C ARG A 61 9.91 -9.07 -0.60
N ARG A 62 8.90 -8.55 0.12
CA ARG A 62 8.64 -8.93 1.52
C ARG A 62 7.64 -10.07 1.71
N ARG A 63 6.63 -10.18 0.83
CA ARG A 63 5.49 -11.11 1.00
C ARG A 63 5.26 -12.04 -0.19
N GLY A 64 6.03 -11.89 -1.27
CA GLY A 64 5.89 -12.65 -2.51
C GLY A 64 4.92 -12.01 -3.52
N LYS A 65 5.14 -12.33 -4.80
CA LYS A 65 4.47 -11.72 -5.96
C LYS A 65 2.93 -11.80 -5.89
N LYS A 66 2.37 -12.98 -5.59
CA LYS A 66 0.91 -13.18 -5.53
C LYS A 66 0.24 -12.31 -4.47
N LYS A 67 0.82 -12.22 -3.26
CA LYS A 67 0.28 -11.38 -2.18
C LYS A 67 0.41 -9.90 -2.49
N ALA A 68 1.48 -9.51 -3.19
CA ALA A 68 1.67 -8.13 -3.63
C ALA A 68 0.67 -7.70 -4.69
N LEU A 69 0.34 -8.58 -5.64
CA LEU A 69 -0.67 -8.31 -6.67
C LEU A 69 -2.05 -8.09 -6.04
N VAL A 70 -2.46 -8.96 -5.13
CA VAL A 70 -3.71 -8.78 -4.37
C VAL A 70 -3.66 -7.48 -3.55
N ALA A 71 -2.57 -7.13 -2.90
CA ALA A 71 -2.54 -5.82 -2.21
C ALA A 71 -2.64 -4.63 -3.19
N LEU A 72 -2.11 -4.76 -4.40
CA LEU A 72 -2.18 -3.73 -5.44
C LEU A 72 -3.60 -3.60 -6.01
N GLU A 73 -4.26 -4.71 -6.30
CA GLU A 73 -5.69 -4.77 -6.69
C GLU A 73 -6.58 -4.04 -5.68
N HIS A 74 -6.34 -4.26 -4.37
CA HIS A 74 -7.07 -3.54 -3.31
C HIS A 74 -6.93 -2.04 -3.44
N LYS A 75 -5.69 -1.61 -3.67
CA LYS A 75 -5.31 -0.21 -3.68
C LYS A 75 -5.87 0.49 -4.89
N LEU A 76 -5.85 -0.17 -6.04
CA LEU A 76 -6.51 0.29 -7.26
C LEU A 76 -8.02 0.41 -7.06
N LEU A 77 -8.66 -0.56 -6.42
CA LEU A 77 -10.09 -0.47 -6.11
C LEU A 77 -10.42 0.76 -5.26
N ILE A 78 -9.61 1.06 -4.24
CA ILE A 78 -9.77 2.25 -3.40
C ILE A 78 -9.58 3.52 -4.23
N ILE A 79 -8.54 3.58 -5.07
CA ILE A 79 -8.28 4.72 -5.95
C ILE A 79 -9.47 4.97 -6.88
N ILE A 80 -9.96 3.93 -7.56
CA ILE A 80 -11.12 4.00 -8.47
C ILE A 80 -12.35 4.50 -7.70
N TYR A 81 -12.62 3.96 -6.52
CA TYR A 81 -13.73 4.42 -5.68
C TYR A 81 -13.63 5.91 -5.35
N HIS A 82 -12.44 6.40 -4.98
CA HIS A 82 -12.24 7.82 -4.69
C HIS A 82 -12.36 8.69 -5.93
N VAL A 83 -11.81 8.27 -7.07
CA VAL A 83 -11.93 9.00 -8.35
C VAL A 83 -13.40 9.11 -8.75
N LEU A 84 -14.16 8.01 -8.69
CA LEU A 84 -15.59 8.01 -9.02
C LEU A 84 -16.41 8.87 -8.05
N ARG A 85 -16.10 8.82 -6.75
CA ARG A 85 -16.83 9.59 -5.73
C ARG A 85 -16.52 11.08 -5.77
N THR A 86 -15.27 11.45 -5.97
CA THR A 86 -14.82 12.85 -5.90
C THR A 86 -14.75 13.54 -7.26
N LYS A 87 -14.86 12.77 -8.35
CA LYS A 87 -14.67 13.20 -9.76
C LYS A 87 -13.33 13.89 -10.02
N LYS A 88 -12.33 13.70 -9.14
CA LYS A 88 -10.97 14.21 -9.33
C LYS A 88 -10.11 13.13 -9.98
N PRO A 89 -9.27 13.48 -10.96
CA PRO A 89 -8.34 12.52 -11.55
C PRO A 89 -7.35 12.00 -10.50
N TYR A 90 -6.92 10.75 -10.64
CA TYR A 90 -5.86 10.19 -9.82
C TYR A 90 -4.54 10.89 -10.16
N GLN A 91 -3.89 11.45 -9.13
CA GLN A 91 -2.57 12.03 -9.25
C GLN A 91 -1.54 11.04 -8.72
N ASP A 92 -0.61 10.63 -9.58
CA ASP A 92 0.46 9.72 -9.17
C ASP A 92 1.46 10.46 -8.29
N LEU A 93 1.79 9.87 -7.14
CA LEU A 93 2.78 10.37 -6.18
C LEU A 93 4.22 10.13 -6.67
N GLY A 94 4.39 9.33 -7.73
CA GLY A 94 5.68 8.98 -8.30
C GLY A 94 6.41 7.86 -7.52
N ALA A 95 7.45 7.31 -8.13
CA ALA A 95 8.28 6.27 -7.53
C ALA A 95 9.05 6.79 -6.29
N ASP A 96 9.47 8.05 -6.30
CA ASP A 96 10.32 8.67 -5.29
C ASP A 96 9.60 8.89 -3.95
N TYR A 97 8.26 8.87 -3.93
CA TYR A 97 7.46 9.03 -2.71
C TYR A 97 7.93 8.11 -1.58
N PHE A 98 8.27 6.88 -1.94
CA PHE A 98 8.70 5.86 -1.00
C PHE A 98 10.13 6.01 -0.52
N ASP A 99 10.98 6.71 -1.29
CA ASP A 99 12.37 7.00 -0.95
C ASP A 99 12.43 8.20 -0.01
N HIS A 100 11.63 9.24 -0.25
CA HIS A 100 11.47 10.36 0.68
C HIS A 100 10.96 9.90 2.06
N LEU A 101 10.05 8.93 2.09
CA LEU A 101 9.56 8.34 3.34
C LEU A 101 10.62 7.51 4.07
N GLU A 102 11.50 6.81 3.35
CA GLU A 102 12.60 6.06 3.95
C GLU A 102 13.67 7.00 4.50
N LYS A 103 14.02 8.09 3.81
CA LYS A 103 14.94 9.12 4.31
C LYS A 103 14.49 9.66 5.66
N ASN A 104 13.25 10.15 5.75
CA ASN A 104 12.67 10.67 7.00
C ASN A 104 12.65 9.63 8.13
N ARG A 105 12.40 8.35 7.80
CA ARG A 105 12.40 7.27 8.80
C ARG A 105 13.80 6.95 9.30
N LEU A 106 14.77 6.91 8.39
CA LEU A 106 16.18 6.69 8.71
C LEU A 106 16.71 7.83 9.57
N GLU A 107 16.45 9.08 9.21
CA GLU A 107 16.81 10.25 10.00
C GLU A 107 16.29 10.13 11.44
N ARG A 108 14.98 9.89 11.62
CA ARG A 108 14.38 9.72 12.95
C ARG A 108 14.94 8.52 13.72
N HIS A 109 15.28 7.44 13.01
CA HIS A 109 15.89 6.27 13.63
C HIS A 109 17.29 6.60 14.16
N HIS A 110 18.12 7.29 13.37
CA HIS A 110 19.47 7.70 13.76
C HIS A 110 19.46 8.73 14.89
N ILE A 111 18.58 9.73 14.83
CA ILE A 111 18.41 10.71 15.92
C ILE A 111 18.11 9.99 17.23
N ARG A 112 17.10 9.12 17.25
CA ARG A 112 16.75 8.36 18.46
C ARG A 112 17.90 7.50 18.98
N ARG A 113 18.68 6.91 18.07
CA ARG A 113 19.81 6.06 18.45
C ARG A 113 20.93 6.88 19.09
N LEU A 114 21.22 8.06 18.55
CA LEU A 114 22.23 8.98 19.09
C LEU A 114 21.80 9.58 20.43
N GLU A 115 20.52 9.94 20.58
CA GLU A 115 19.94 10.39 21.86
C GLU A 115 20.06 9.30 22.94
N GLN A 116 19.77 8.03 22.60
CA GLN A 116 19.93 6.89 23.52
C GLN A 116 21.37 6.67 23.98
N LEU A 117 22.35 7.11 23.19
CA LEU A 117 23.77 7.03 23.53
C LEU A 117 24.27 8.25 24.31
N GLY A 118 23.38 9.20 24.64
CA GLY A 118 23.70 10.37 25.46
C GLY A 118 24.13 11.61 24.67
N TYR A 119 23.99 11.61 23.34
CA TYR A 119 24.33 12.76 22.50
C TYR A 119 23.11 13.66 22.28
N THR A 120 23.30 14.98 22.33
CA THR A 120 22.30 15.95 21.86
C THR A 120 22.46 16.12 20.35
N VAL A 121 21.42 15.83 19.57
CA VAL A 121 21.48 15.82 18.10
C VAL A 121 20.89 17.09 17.53
N THR A 122 21.71 17.89 16.84
CA THR A 122 21.28 19.02 16.01
C THR A 122 21.54 18.72 14.54
N LEU A 123 20.49 18.70 13.71
CA LEU A 123 20.63 18.49 12.27
C LEU A 123 20.96 19.81 11.58
N THR A 124 22.16 19.93 11.02
CA THR A 124 22.51 21.01 10.08
C THR A 124 22.40 20.49 8.65
N PRO A 125 21.52 21.06 7.80
CA PRO A 125 21.44 20.69 6.40
C PRO A 125 22.80 20.93 5.73
N LYS A 126 23.34 19.93 5.04
CA LYS A 126 24.53 20.13 4.22
C LYS A 126 24.10 20.89 2.96
N GLU A 127 24.61 22.10 2.78
CA GLU A 127 24.45 22.86 1.54
C GLU A 127 24.99 22.02 0.38
N ALA A 128 24.12 21.74 -0.59
CA ALA A 128 24.49 20.96 -1.77
C ALA A 128 25.40 21.84 -2.65
N ALA A 129 26.62 21.34 -2.90
CA ALA A 129 27.61 21.97 -3.78
C ALA A 129 27.24 21.81 -5.26
#